data_AF-X0VIQ1-F1
#
_entry.id   AF-X0VIQ1-F1
#
_cell.length_a   1.000
_cell.length_b   1.000
_cell.length_c   1.000
_cell.angle_alpha   90.00
_cell.angle_beta   90.00
_cell.angle_gamma   90.00
#
_symmetry.space_group_name_H-M   'P 1'
#
loop_
_entity.id
_entity.type
_entity.pdbx_description
1 polymer ?
#
loop_
_entity_poly.entity_id
_entity_poly.type
_entity_poly.pdbx_seq_one_letter_code
_entity_poly.pdbx_strand_id
1 'polypeptide(L)' 'LWVDYRENFELNRAIETIMLNLEGDQSVLDITDRTKVSYREVYGFIERLRELGLATRLAKEPPGE' A
#
# COMPACT_ATOMS: atom_id res chain seq x y z
N LEU A 1 -10.22 -7.27 3.91
CA LEU A 1 -9.41 -6.47 4.85
C LEU A 1 -10.23 -5.30 5.33
N TRP A 2 -10.14 -4.98 6.61
CA TRP A 2 -10.81 -3.81 7.17
C TRP A 2 -9.88 -3.17 8.19
N VAL A 3 -9.94 -1.85 8.29
CA VAL A 3 -9.21 -1.04 9.27
C VAL A 3 -10.27 -0.36 10.12
N ASP A 4 -10.19 -0.45 11.44
CA ASP A 4 -11.15 0.26 12.28
C ASP A 4 -10.91 1.76 12.15
N TYR A 5 -11.97 2.48 11.76
CA TYR A 5 -11.94 3.93 11.63
C TYR A 5 -11.64 4.63 12.96
N ARG A 6 -11.92 3.98 14.10
CA ARG A 6 -11.61 4.48 15.44
C ARG A 6 -10.12 4.35 15.78
N GLU A 7 -9.44 3.39 15.18
CA GLU A 7 -8.01 3.12 15.42
C GLU A 7 -7.13 3.85 14.41
N ASN A 8 -7.53 3.87 13.12
CA ASN A 8 -6.80 4.59 12.08
C ASN A 8 -7.74 5.11 10.99
N PHE A 9 -8.27 6.31 11.24
CA PHE A 9 -9.22 6.99 10.36
C PHE A 9 -8.65 7.30 8.96
N GLU A 10 -7.40 7.76 8.89
CA GLU A 10 -6.78 8.13 7.62
C GLU A 10 -6.53 6.91 6.74
N LEU A 11 -6.02 5.82 7.32
CA LEU A 11 -5.85 4.58 6.58
C LEU A 11 -7.20 4.00 6.15
N ASN A 12 -8.22 4.01 7.03
CA ASN A 12 -9.56 3.53 6.70
C ASN A 12 -10.14 4.21 5.46
N ARG A 13 -10.05 5.54 5.36
CA ARG A 13 -10.52 6.28 4.18
C ARG A 13 -9.66 6.06 2.93
N ALA A 14 -8.40 5.71 3.10
CA ALA A 14 -7.46 5.52 2.00
C ALA A 14 -7.46 4.08 1.42
N ILE A 15 -8.13 3.11 2.05
CA ILE A 15 -8.07 1.69 1.65
C ILE A 15 -8.33 1.52 0.15
N GLU A 16 -9.42 2.07 -0.37
CA GLU A 16 -9.79 1.92 -1.78
C GLU A 16 -8.71 2.49 -2.70
N THR A 17 -8.22 3.69 -2.42
CA THR A 17 -7.13 4.32 -3.17
C THR A 17 -5.86 3.49 -3.12
N ILE A 18 -5.49 2.96 -1.95
CA ILE A 18 -4.30 2.10 -1.81
C ILE A 18 -4.47 0.84 -2.67
N MET A 19 -5.62 0.19 -2.61
CA MET A 19 -5.90 -1.03 -3.38
C MET A 19 -5.84 -0.76 -4.90
N LEU A 20 -6.44 0.33 -5.38
CA LEU A 20 -6.37 0.72 -6.80
C LEU A 20 -4.94 0.98 -7.28
N ASN A 21 -4.06 1.51 -6.42
CA ASN A 21 -2.66 1.76 -6.80
C ASN A 21 -1.78 0.51 -6.76
N LEU A 22 -2.23 -0.57 -6.10
CA LEU A 22 -1.52 -1.86 -6.07
C LEU A 22 -1.70 -2.69 -7.35
N GLU A 23 -2.61 -2.31 -8.24
CA GLU A 23 -2.77 -2.96 -9.55
C GLU A 23 -1.58 -2.68 -10.51
N GLY A 24 -0.70 -1.73 -10.18
CA GLY A 24 0.48 -1.38 -10.96
C GLY A 24 1.81 -1.65 -10.26
N ASP A 25 2.88 -1.04 -10.79
CA ASP A 25 4.24 -1.09 -10.26
C ASP A 25 4.55 0.04 -9.26
N GLN A 26 3.51 0.62 -8.66
CA GLN A 26 3.65 1.74 -7.74
C GLN A 26 4.39 1.31 -6.46
N SER A 27 5.33 2.14 -6.02
CA SER A 27 6.00 1.93 -4.76
C SER A 27 5.13 2.38 -3.58
N VAL A 28 5.46 1.91 -2.38
CA VAL A 28 4.84 2.37 -1.13
C VAL A 28 4.97 3.89 -0.97
N LEU A 29 6.05 4.49 -1.45
CA LEU A 29 6.28 5.94 -1.41
C LEU A 29 5.28 6.68 -2.31
N ASP A 30 5.05 6.17 -3.53
CA ASP A 30 4.07 6.76 -4.45
C ASP A 30 2.66 6.75 -3.85
N ILE A 31 2.30 5.65 -3.17
CA ILE A 31 1.01 5.50 -2.51
C ILE A 31 0.88 6.48 -1.32
N THR A 32 1.94 6.63 -0.51
CA THR A 32 1.98 7.62 0.58
C THR A 32 1.79 9.04 0.06
N ASP A 33 2.44 9.41 -1.04
CA ASP A 33 2.32 10.75 -1.61
C ASP A 33 0.91 11.05 -2.11
N ARG A 34 0.23 10.06 -2.69
CA ARG A 34 -1.14 10.18 -3.20
C ARG A 34 -2.19 10.24 -2.08
N THR A 35 -2.05 9.39 -1.08
CA THR A 35 -3.06 9.21 -0.03
C THR A 35 -2.87 10.14 1.17
N LYS A 36 -1.69 10.74 1.31
CA LYS A 36 -1.25 11.49 2.51
C LYS A 36 -1.23 10.64 3.79
N VAL A 37 -1.39 9.33 3.67
CA VAL A 37 -1.23 8.37 4.76
C VAL A 37 0.26 8.09 4.94
N SER A 38 0.72 8.08 6.18
CA SER A 38 2.14 7.89 6.47
C SER A 38 2.68 6.58 5.89
N TYR A 39 3.96 6.59 5.48
CA TYR A 39 4.66 5.42 4.97
C TYR A 39 4.47 4.18 5.86
N ARG A 40 4.57 4.35 7.18
CA ARG A 40 4.44 3.25 8.15
C ARG A 40 3.08 2.55 8.05
N GLU A 41 2.01 3.32 7.96
CA GLU A 41 0.64 2.79 7.89
C GLU A 41 0.35 2.13 6.54
N VAL A 42 0.80 2.75 5.43
CA VAL A 42 0.68 2.16 4.09
C VAL A 42 1.48 0.86 4.01
N TYR A 43 2.74 0.88 4.47
CA TYR A 43 3.60 -0.29 4.49
C TYR A 43 2.99 -1.42 5.32
N GLY A 44 2.55 -1.14 6.55
CA GLY A 44 1.91 -2.14 7.41
C GLY A 44 0.61 -2.69 6.83
N PHE A 45 -0.16 -1.88 6.09
CA PHE A 45 -1.33 -2.39 5.36
C PHE A 45 -0.93 -3.32 4.20
N ILE A 46 0.09 -2.95 3.41
CA ILE A 46 0.58 -3.78 2.31
C ILE A 46 1.18 -5.10 2.81
N GLU A 47 1.93 -5.10 3.91
CA GLU A 47 2.44 -6.35 4.48
C GLU A 47 1.31 -7.29 4.89
N ARG A 48 0.21 -6.78 5.47
CA ARG A 48 -1.00 -7.58 5.74
C ARG A 48 -1.61 -8.16 4.46
N LEU A 49 -1.61 -7.42 3.36
CA LEU A 49 -2.05 -7.94 2.06
C LEU A 49 -1.13 -9.05 1.55
N ARG A 50 0.18 -8.89 1.72
CA ARG A 50 1.19 -9.90 1.33
C ARG A 50 1.05 -11.19 2.13
N GLU A 51 0.83 -11.10 3.44
CA GLU A 51 0.58 -12.26 4.32
C GLU A 51 -0.68 -13.04 3.89
N LEU A 52 -1.67 -12.35 3.32
CA LEU A 52 -2.89 -12.95 2.77
C LEU A 52 -2.73 -13.41 1.30
N GLY A 53 -1.55 -13.25 0.69
CA GLY A 53 -1.29 -13.60 -0.71
C GLY A 53 -1.93 -12.67 -1.74
N LEU A 54 -2.36 -11.47 -1.33
CA LEU A 54 -3.07 -10.49 -2.17
C LEU A 54 -2.15 -9.46 -2.82
N ALA A 55 -0.89 -9.39 -2.39
CA ALA A 55 0.13 -8.50 -2.96
C ALA A 55 1.47 -9.22 -3.03
N THR A 56 2.31 -8.86 -3.99
CA THR A 56 3.67 -9.40 -4.16
C THR A 56 4.66 -8.27 -4.32
N ARG A 57 5.87 -8.44 -3.76
CA ARG A 57 6.96 -7.49 -3.97
C ARG A 57 7.53 -7.71 -5.37
N LEU A 58 7.49 -6.67 -6.19
CA LEU A 58 8.21 -6.66 -7.46
C LEU A 58 9.69 -6.34 -7.17
N ALA A 59 10.59 -7.19 -7.66
CA ALA A 59 11.99 -6.81 -7.76
C ALA A 59 12.11 -5.80 -8.90
N LYS A 60 12.79 -4.67 -8.66
CA LYS A 60 13.11 -3.75 -9.76
C LYS A 60 14.11 -4.48 -10.64
N GLU A 61 13.76 -4.74 -11.90
CA GLU A 61 14.74 -5.23 -12.87
C GLU A 61 15.90 -4.22 -12.90
N PRO A 62 17.17 -4.68 -12.89
CA PRO A 62 18.28 -3.78 -13.07
C PRO A 62 18.08 -3.00 -14.38
N PRO A 63 18.42 -1.70 -14.45
CA PRO A 63 18.37 -0.98 -15.71
C PRO A 63 19.15 -1.79 -16.74
N GLY A 64 18.50 -2.12 -17.86
CA GLY A 64 19.15 -2.87 -18.94
C GLY A 64 20.44 -2.18 -19.38
N GLU A 65 21.52 -2.95 -19.44
CA GLU A 65 22.82 -2.51 -19.96
C GLU A 65 22.75 -2.09 -21.44
#